data_AF-A0A0G0FBA3-F1
#
_entry.id   AF-A0A0G0FBA3-F1
#
_cell.length_a   1.000
_cell.length_b   1.000
_cell.length_c   1.000
_cell.angle_alpha   90.00
_cell.angle_beta   90.00
_cell.angle_gamma   90.00
#
_symmetry.space_group_name_H-M   'P 1'
#
loop_
_entity.id
_entity.type
_entity.pdbx_description
1 polymer ?
#
loop_
_entity_poly.entity_id
_entity_poly.type
_entity_poly.pdbx_seq_one_letter_code
_entity_poly.pdbx_strand_id
1 'polypeptide(L)' 'IHSFIDIAQEKSADITTVAPGLAEALITTLAGLIVAIPALMAYHYLTRQTHKIEFALYELGDRFVRILRQTFNNQDAQ' A
#
# COMPACT_ATOMS: atom_id res chain seq x y z
N ILE A 1 2.03 -10.99 -26.44
CA ILE A 1 1.00 -11.68 -27.27
C ILE A 1 1.28 -11.44 -28.75
N HIS A 2 1.46 -10.19 -29.18
CA HIS A 2 1.89 -9.86 -30.55
C HIS A 2 3.12 -10.67 -31.00
N SER A 3 4.17 -10.73 -30.17
CA SER A 3 5.36 -11.53 -30.42
C SER A 3 5.13 -13.04 -30.59
N PHE A 4 4.06 -13.63 -30.06
CA PHE A 4 3.74 -15.05 -30.28
C PHE A 4 2.85 -15.27 -31.51
N ILE A 5 2.08 -14.25 -31.92
CA ILE A 5 1.27 -14.28 -33.14
C ILE A 5 2.17 -14.28 -34.38
N ASP A 6 3.25 -13.50 -34.34
CA ASP A 6 4.21 -13.40 -35.46
C ASP A 6 4.99 -14.71 -35.67
N ILE A 7 5.43 -15.38 -34.59
CA ILE A 7 6.04 -16.73 -34.65
C ILE A 7 5.04 -17.79 -35.13
N ALA A 8 3.74 -17.65 -34.86
CA ALA A 8 2.75 -18.63 -35.29
C ALA A 8 2.47 -18.56 -36.81
N GLN A 9 2.68 -17.38 -37.42
CA GLN A 9 2.57 -17.15 -38.85
C GLN A 9 3.85 -17.53 -39.60
N GLU A 10 5.01 -17.22 -39.02
CA GLU A 10 6.31 -17.65 -39.52
C GLU A 10 6.64 -19.05 -38.96
N LYS A 11 6.47 -20.12 -39.74
CA LYS A 11 6.79 -21.52 -39.35
C LYS A 11 8.25 -21.79 -38.92
N SER A 12 9.07 -20.78 -38.68
CA SER A 12 10.39 -20.84 -38.06
C SER A 12 10.47 -19.85 -36.92
N ALA A 13 10.79 -20.35 -35.73
CA ALA A 13 11.09 -19.52 -34.56
C ALA A 13 12.47 -18.89 -34.73
N ASP A 14 12.55 -17.79 -35.48
CA ASP A 14 13.76 -16.97 -35.49
C ASP A 14 13.79 -16.07 -34.25
N ILE A 15 14.92 -16.06 -33.54
CA ILE A 15 15.07 -15.36 -32.25
C ILE A 15 15.00 -13.84 -32.46
N THR A 16 15.28 -13.41 -33.68
CA THR A 16 15.26 -12.01 -34.12
C THR A 16 13.85 -11.42 -34.11
N THR A 17 12.81 -12.20 -34.42
CA THR A 17 11.42 -11.70 -34.48
C THR A 17 10.76 -11.59 -33.11
N VAL A 18 11.26 -12.30 -32.10
CA VAL A 18 10.73 -12.24 -30.72
C VAL A 18 11.43 -11.24 -29.81
N ALA A 19 12.67 -10.86 -30.15
CA ALA A 19 13.48 -9.96 -29.34
C ALA A 19 12.80 -8.61 -29.01
N PRO A 20 12.10 -7.94 -29.93
CA PRO A 20 11.45 -6.66 -29.63
C PRO A 20 10.32 -6.78 -28.58
N GLY A 21 9.43 -7.77 -28.73
CA GLY A 21 8.28 -7.93 -27.84
C GLY A 21 8.65 -8.37 -26.41
N LEU A 22 9.82 -8.99 -26.24
CA LEU A 22 10.35 -9.34 -24.90
C LEU A 22 10.84 -8.09 -24.15
N ALA A 23 11.51 -7.17 -24.86
CA ALA A 23 12.01 -5.92 -24.27
C ALA A 23 10.86 -5.04 -23.77
N GLU A 24 9.77 -4.94 -24.52
CA GLU A 24 8.58 -4.16 -24.13
C GLU A 24 7.89 -4.72 -22.87
N ALA A 25 7.82 -6.04 -22.74
CA ALA A 25 7.27 -6.70 -21.56
C ALA A 25 8.12 -6.43 -20.29
N LEU A 26 9.45 -6.40 -20.43
CA LEU A 26 10.36 -6.04 -19.34
C LEU A 26 10.19 -4.58 -18.92
N ILE A 27 10.04 -3.67 -19.88
CA ILE A 27 9.80 -2.25 -19.59
C ILE A 27 8.47 -2.05 -18.86
N THR A 28 7.42 -2.77 -19.27
CA THR A 28 6.10 -2.73 -18.61
C THR A 28 6.19 -3.23 -17.15
N THR A 29 7.00 -4.27 -16.92
CA THR A 29 7.25 -4.81 -15.57
C THR A 29 8.02 -3.81 -14.71
N LEU A 30 9.03 -3.15 -15.28
CA LEU A 30 9.78 -2.09 -14.62
C LEU A 30 8.88 -0.90 -14.27
N ALA A 31 8.02 -0.48 -15.19
CA ALA A 31 7.05 0.58 -14.97
C ALA A 31 6.10 0.23 -13.80
N GLY A 32 5.63 -1.01 -13.73
CA GLY A 32 4.85 -1.52 -12.60
C GLY A 32 5.60 -1.43 -11.26
N LEU A 33 6.89 -1.78 -11.23
CA LEU A 33 7.72 -1.69 -10.03
C LEU A 33 7.93 -0.23 -9.57
N ILE A 34 8.15 0.69 -10.52
CA ILE A 34 8.32 2.12 -10.25
C ILE A 34 7.06 2.71 -9.59
N VAL A 35 5.88 2.26 -9.98
CA VAL A 35 4.60 2.70 -9.37
C VAL A 35 4.32 2.00 -8.05
N ALA A 36 4.69 0.72 -7.91
CA ALA A 36 4.39 -0.08 -6.72
C ALA A 36 5.12 0.41 -5.45
N ILE A 37 6.38 0.83 -5.57
CA ILE A 37 7.18 1.25 -4.40
C ILE A 37 6.59 2.51 -3.74
N PRO A 38 6.33 3.62 -4.47
CA PRO A 38 5.70 4.81 -3.91
C PRO A 38 4.30 4.53 -3.35
N ALA A 39 3.50 3.69 -4.02
CA ALA A 39 2.18 3.32 -3.56
C ALA A 39 2.22 2.62 -2.18
N LEU A 40 3.18 1.70 -1.99
CA LEU A 40 3.38 1.03 -0.70
C LEU A 40 3.87 2.00 0.38
N MET A 41 4.76 2.93 0.03
CA MET A 41 5.22 3.98 0.96
C MET A 41 4.07 4.87 1.41
N ALA A 42 3.20 5.28 0.48
CA ALA A 42 2.02 6.08 0.77
C ALA A 42 1.05 5.32 1.69
N TYR A 43 0.79 4.03 1.41
CA TYR A 43 -0.01 3.18 2.28
C TYR A 43 0.55 3.14 3.71
N HIS A 44 1.84 2.85 3.88
CA HIS A 44 2.46 2.85 5.21
C HIS A 44 2.40 4.22 5.89
N TYR A 45 2.56 5.31 5.14
CA TYR A 45 2.45 6.65 5.68
C TYR A 45 1.03 6.96 6.18
N LEU A 46 0.00 6.66 5.38
CA LEU A 46 -1.40 6.84 5.76
C LEU A 46 -1.77 5.98 6.98
N THR A 47 -1.38 4.71 7.00
CA THR A 47 -1.63 3.80 8.13
C THR A 47 -0.98 4.29 9.42
N ARG A 48 0.24 4.87 9.34
CA ARG A 48 0.87 5.49 10.51
C ARG A 48 0.09 6.70 11.01
N GLN A 49 -0.49 7.49 10.11
CA GLN A 49 -1.30 8.63 10.51
C GLN A 49 -2.63 8.20 11.15
N THR A 50 -3.29 7.17 10.62
CA THR A 50 -4.52 6.65 11.21
C THR A 50 -4.29 6.12 12.62
N HIS A 51 -3.20 5.36 12.85
CA HIS A 51 -2.86 4.89 14.19
C HIS A 51 -2.58 6.02 15.18
N LYS A 52 -2.00 7.15 14.74
CA LYS A 52 -1.81 8.33 15.61
C LYS A 52 -3.13 8.91 16.07
N ILE A 53 -4.10 9.02 15.16
CA ILE A 53 -5.44 9.54 15.47
C ILE A 53 -6.15 8.59 16.42
N GLU A 54 -6.08 7.29 16.14
CA GLU A 54 -6.63 6.23 16.99
C GLU A 54 -6.05 6.29 18.41
N PHE A 55 -4.73 6.40 18.54
CA PHE A 55 -4.06 6.53 19.83
C PHE A 55 -4.53 7.78 20.60
N ALA A 56 -4.64 8.92 19.91
CA ALA A 56 -5.16 10.14 20.53
C ALA A 56 -6.60 9.97 21.02
N LEU A 57 -7.46 9.27 20.28
CA LEU A 57 -8.83 8.99 20.70
C LEU A 57 -8.87 8.09 21.95
N TYR A 58 -8.02 7.07 22.02
CA TYR A 58 -7.90 6.24 23.22
C TYR A 58 -7.42 7.05 24.44
N GLU A 59 -6.40 7.89 24.27
CA GLU A 59 -5.89 8.75 25.35
C GLU A 59 -6.96 9.74 25.84
N LEU A 60 -7.77 10.31 24.93
CA LEU A 60 -8.90 11.15 25.29
C LEU A 60 -9.95 10.38 26.10
N GLY A 61 -10.28 9.15 25.70
CA GLY A 61 -11.20 8.27 26.43
C GLY A 61 -10.72 7.96 27.84
N ASP A 62 -9.46 7.57 27.99
CA ASP A 62 -8.84 7.28 29.28
C ASP A 62 -8.82 8.50 30.20
N ARG A 63 -8.53 9.68 29.64
CA ARG A 63 -8.61 10.94 30.38
C ARG A 63 -10.05 11.23 30.84
N PHE A 64 -11.04 10.98 29.98
CA PHE A 64 -12.44 11.21 30.31
C PHE A 64 -12.89 10.32 31.48
N VAL A 65 -12.59 9.03 31.41
CA VAL A 65 -12.88 8.07 32.48
C VAL A 65 -12.16 8.44 33.77
N ARG A 66 -10.90 8.88 33.68
CA ARG A 66 -10.13 9.33 34.84
C ARG A 66 -10.75 10.54 35.53
N ILE A 67 -11.20 11.53 34.75
CA ILE A 67 -11.88 12.72 35.27
C ILE A 67 -13.20 12.33 35.94
N LEU A 68 -14.03 11.53 35.27
CA LEU A 68 -15.29 11.05 35.86
C LEU A 68 -15.04 10.33 37.18
N ARG A 69 -14.09 9.38 37.19
CA ARG A 69 -13.73 8.63 38.40
C ARG A 69 -13.23 9.54 39.51
N GLN A 70 -12.46 10.57 39.18
CA GLN A 70 -11.99 11.55 40.14
C GLN A 70 -13.14 12.39 40.70
N THR A 71 -14.09 12.84 39.88
CA THR A 71 -15.25 13.60 40.35
C THR A 71 -16.14 12.76 41.27
N PHE A 72 -16.44 11.51 40.91
CA PHE A 72 -17.22 10.61 41.77
C PHE A 72 -16.49 10.28 43.07
N ASN A 73 -15.23 9.85 42.99
CA ASN A 73 -14.45 9.48 44.18
C ASN A 73 -14.17 10.68 45.12
N ASN A 74 -14.25 11.92 44.62
CA ASN A 74 -14.08 13.13 45.43
C ASN A 74 -15.41 13.66 45.99
N GLN A 75 -16.56 13.14 45.56
CA GLN A 75 -17.87 13.40 46.17
C GLN A 75 -18.14 12.50 47.38
N ASP A 76 -17.58 11.30 47.43
CA ASP A 76 -17.74 10.37 48.56
C ASP A 76 -16.92 10.78 49.80
N ALA A 77 -16.05 11.78 49.67
CA ALA A 77 -15.19 12.31 50.73
C ALA A 77 -15.68 13.66 51.32
N GLN A 78 -16.88 14.12 50.96
CA GLN A 78 -17.57 15.26 51.57
C GLN A 78 -18.80 14.83 52.37
#